data_AF-A0A951R866-F1
#
_entry.id   AF-A0A951R866-F1
#
_cell.length_a   1.000
_cell.length_b   1.000
_cell.length_c   1.000
_cell.angle_alpha   90.00
_cell.angle_beta   90.00
_cell.angle_gamma   90.00
#
_symmetry.space_group_name_H-M   'P 1'
#
loop_
_entity.id
_entity.type
_entity.pdbx_description
1 polymer ?
#
loop_
_entity_poly.entity_id
_entity_poly.type
_entity_poly.pdbx_seq_one_letter_code
_entity_poly.pdbx_strand_id
1 'polypeptide(L)'
;MVFIKYEVIVKYNSDIKLIEDKLDALVDVLSDSYAIITLKNKEDISKLKNFPEIEYIEKIFKLENQDEKKFSKSKQNFLIKAKDYDIITLKNKNLNRQINLNKD
;
A
#
# COMPACT_ATOMS: atom_id res chain seq x y z
N MET A 1 30.15 -10.78 -1.64
CA MET A 1 29.23 -10.24 -2.67
C MET A 1 27.82 -10.32 -2.12
N VAL A 2 27.11 -9.20 -2.00
CA VAL A 2 25.73 -9.16 -1.49
C VAL A 2 24.80 -9.38 -2.67
N PHE A 3 24.08 -10.50 -2.71
CA PHE A 3 23.05 -10.74 -3.73
C PHE A 3 21.77 -10.05 -3.29
N ILE A 4 21.33 -9.05 -4.05
CA ILE A 4 20.05 -8.40 -3.84
C ILE A 4 18.99 -9.34 -4.43
N LYS A 5 18.15 -9.89 -3.56
CA LYS A 5 17.01 -10.71 -3.97
C LYS A 5 15.79 -9.82 -4.17
N TYR A 6 15.06 -10.04 -5.27
CA TYR A 6 13.83 -9.34 -5.57
C TYR A 6 12.66 -10.28 -5.39
N GLU A 7 11.85 -10.02 -4.36
CA GLU A 7 10.73 -10.87 -4.00
C GLU A 7 9.40 -10.17 -4.30
N VAL A 8 8.48 -10.93 -4.89
CA VAL A 8 7.12 -10.50 -5.18
C VAL A 8 6.13 -11.59 -4.80
N ILE A 9 4.95 -11.20 -4.34
CA ILE A 9 3.83 -12.10 -4.16
C ILE A 9 3.04 -12.08 -5.47
N VAL A 10 2.69 -13.25 -5.96
CA VAL A 10 1.87 -13.37 -7.16
C VAL A 10 0.59 -14.12 -6.87
N LYS A 11 -0.50 -13.67 -7.51
CA LYS A 11 -1.67 -14.52 -7.73
C LYS A 11 -1.48 -15.20 -9.07
N TYR A 12 -1.65 -16.51 -9.10
CA TYR A 12 -1.47 -17.29 -10.31
C TYR A 12 -2.64 -18.23 -10.55
N ASN A 13 -2.77 -18.67 -11.80
CA ASN A 13 -3.59 -19.79 -12.20
C ASN A 13 -2.71 -20.88 -12.80
N SER A 14 -3.15 -22.13 -12.70
CA SER A 14 -2.47 -23.28 -13.32
C SER A 14 -1.06 -23.54 -12.76
N ASP A 15 -0.13 -24.05 -13.57
CA ASP A 15 1.20 -24.47 -13.14
C ASP A 15 2.23 -23.33 -13.14
N ILE A 16 2.57 -22.88 -11.94
CA ILE A 16 3.52 -21.78 -11.71
C ILE A 16 4.99 -22.20 -11.86
N LYS A 17 5.31 -23.50 -11.87
CA LYS A 17 6.70 -24.00 -11.93
C LYS A 17 7.39 -23.65 -13.24
N LEU A 18 6.64 -23.41 -14.31
CA LEU A 18 7.18 -22.94 -15.60
C LEU A 18 7.98 -21.64 -15.48
N ILE A 19 7.71 -20.83 -14.44
CA ILE A 19 8.42 -19.58 -14.20
C ILE A 19 9.80 -19.82 -13.59
N GLU A 20 9.96 -20.86 -12.75
CA GLU A 20 11.27 -21.23 -12.17
C GLU A 20 12.29 -21.49 -13.27
N ASP A 21 11.93 -22.33 -14.25
CA ASP A 21 12.82 -22.71 -15.34
C ASP A 21 13.10 -21.56 -16.31
N LYS A 22 12.08 -20.76 -16.65
CA LYS A 22 12.20 -19.70 -17.66
C LYS A 22 12.94 -18.47 -17.16
N LEU A 23 12.82 -18.14 -15.88
CA LEU A 23 13.42 -16.94 -15.29
C LEU A 23 14.57 -17.26 -14.33
N ASP A 24 14.94 -18.54 -14.17
CA ASP A 24 15.95 -18.98 -13.17
C ASP A 24 15.61 -18.39 -11.78
N ALA A 25 14.32 -18.54 -11.45
CA ALA A 25 13.66 -17.98 -10.28
C ALA A 25 13.38 -19.09 -9.25
N LEU A 26 13.20 -18.71 -7.99
CA LEU A 26 12.68 -19.62 -6.97
C LEU A 26 11.20 -19.31 -6.75
N VAL A 27 10.34 -20.33 -6.75
CA VAL A 27 8.91 -20.18 -6.51
C VAL A 27 8.52 -20.94 -5.25
N ASP A 28 8.14 -20.19 -4.21
CA ASP A 28 7.60 -20.74 -2.98
C ASP A 28 6.07 -20.68 -3.03
N VAL A 29 5.43 -21.84 -3.24
CA VAL A 29 3.97 -21.94 -3.28
C VAL A 29 3.40 -21.77 -1.88
N LEU A 30 2.53 -20.77 -1.71
CA LEU A 30 1.81 -20.51 -0.45
C LEU A 30 0.45 -21.22 -0.41
N SER A 31 -0.23 -21.27 -1.55
CA SER A 31 -1.53 -21.94 -1.74
C SER A 31 -1.79 -22.20 -3.22
N ASP A 32 -2.94 -22.80 -3.52
CA ASP A 32 -3.40 -23.15 -4.88
C ASP A 32 -3.52 -21.95 -5.84
N SER A 33 -3.45 -20.72 -5.34
CA SER A 33 -3.56 -19.51 -6.17
C SER A 33 -2.55 -18.42 -5.82
N TYR A 34 -1.68 -18.65 -4.83
CA TYR A 34 -0.69 -17.66 -4.38
C TYR A 34 0.69 -18.27 -4.18
N ALA A 35 1.71 -17.56 -4.65
CA ALA A 35 3.11 -17.95 -4.50
C ALA A 35 3.99 -16.72 -4.30
N ILE A 36 5.18 -16.93 -3.72
CA ILE A 36 6.26 -15.95 -3.68
C ILE A 36 7.26 -16.30 -4.77
N ILE A 37 7.62 -15.33 -5.60
CA ILE A 37 8.67 -15.49 -6.61
C ILE A 37 9.89 -14.67 -6.19
N THR A 38 11.03 -15.34 -6.07
CA THR A 38 12.32 -14.72 -5.79
C THR A 38 13.15 -14.68 -7.06
N LEU A 39 13.47 -13.46 -7.51
CA LEU A 39 14.22 -13.16 -8.73
C LEU A 39 15.61 -12.62 -8.41
N LYS A 40 16.54 -12.87 -9.33
CA LYS A 40 17.93 -12.37 -9.25
C LYS A 40 18.02 -10.91 -9.71
N ASN A 41 17.22 -10.51 -10.69
CA ASN A 41 17.22 -9.16 -11.25
C ASN A 41 15.86 -8.48 -11.11
N LYS A 42 15.89 -7.16 -10.92
CA LYS A 42 14.67 -6.34 -10.83
C LYS A 42 13.87 -6.33 -12.14
N GLU A 43 14.56 -6.38 -13.27
CA GLU A 43 13.97 -6.33 -14.61
C GLU A 43 13.07 -7.55 -14.87
N ASP A 44 13.40 -8.70 -14.28
CA ASP A 44 12.62 -9.93 -14.45
C ASP A 44 11.22 -9.83 -13.84
N ILE A 45 11.00 -8.92 -12.87
CA ILE A 45 9.66 -8.65 -12.33
C ILE A 45 8.71 -8.17 -13.43
N SER A 46 9.21 -7.36 -14.36
CA SER A 46 8.40 -6.86 -15.47
C SER A 46 8.04 -7.98 -16.46
N LYS A 47 8.90 -8.99 -16.60
CA LYS A 47 8.66 -10.15 -17.46
C LYS A 47 7.56 -11.06 -16.93
N LEU A 48 7.34 -11.10 -15.61
CA LEU A 48 6.24 -11.86 -14.99
C LEU A 48 4.86 -11.48 -15.56
N LYS A 49 4.67 -10.23 -16.01
CA LYS A 49 3.42 -9.78 -16.63
C LYS A 49 3.13 -10.43 -17.99
N ASN A 50 4.13 -11.04 -18.61
CA ASN A 50 3.99 -11.70 -19.91
C ASN A 50 3.59 -13.17 -19.77
N PHE A 51 3.54 -13.69 -18.54
CA PHE A 51 3.13 -15.06 -18.27
C PHE A 51 1.60 -15.11 -18.13
N PRO A 52 0.89 -15.89 -18.95
CA PRO A 52 -0.57 -16.01 -18.84
C PRO A 52 -1.02 -16.62 -17.50
N GLU A 53 -0.12 -17.36 -16.83
CA GLU A 53 -0.35 -17.95 -15.52
C GLU A 53 -0.43 -16.89 -14.41
N ILE A 54 0.13 -15.70 -14.62
CA ILE A 54 0.16 -14.62 -13.61
C ILE A 54 -1.06 -13.72 -13.75
N GLU A 55 -1.90 -13.70 -12.73
CA GLU A 55 -3.09 -12.84 -12.68
C GLU A 55 -2.82 -11.51 -11.99
N TYR A 56 -1.96 -11.52 -10.95
CA TYR A 56 -1.66 -10.34 -10.16
C TYR A 56 -0.25 -10.42 -9.58
N ILE A 57 0.39 -9.26 -9.43
CA ILE A 57 1.73 -9.13 -8.84
C ILE A 57 1.67 -8.03 -7.78
N GLU A 58 2.08 -8.38 -6.57
CA GLU A 58 2.21 -7.46 -5.45
C GLU A 58 3.65 -7.39 -4.96
N LYS A 59 4.10 -6.18 -4.66
CA LYS A 59 5.40 -5.98 -4.03
C LYS A 59 5.29 -6.29 -2.54
N ILE A 60 6.22 -7.09 -2.01
CA ILE A 60 6.30 -7.35 -0.58
C ILE A 60 6.51 -6.03 0.17
N PHE A 61 5.71 -5.83 1.22
CA PHE A 61 5.87 -4.73 2.14
C PHE A 61 6.25 -5.27 3.51
N LYS A 62 7.15 -4.56 4.19
CA LYS A 62 7.49 -4.88 5.57
C LYS A 62 6.32 -4.46 6.45
N LEU A 63 5.77 -5.41 7.19
CA LEU A 63 4.85 -5.09 8.27
C LEU A 63 5.66 -4.37 9.35
N GLU A 64 5.39 -3.08 9.55
CA GLU A 64 5.85 -2.39 10.75
C GLU A 64 4.95 -2.80 11.90
N ASN A 65 5.56 -3.14 13.04
CA ASN A 65 4.83 -3.33 14.28
C ASN A 65 3.93 -2.12 14.48
N GLN A 66 2.64 -2.38 14.64
CA GLN A 66 1.64 -1.36 14.91
C GLN A 66 1.91 -0.88 16.35
N ASP A 67 2.87 0.02 16.52
CA ASP A 67 3.09 0.67 17.81
C ASP A 67 1.79 1.39 18.15
N GLU A 68 1.05 0.89 19.15
CA GLU A 68 -0.22 1.49 19.61
C GLU A 68 -0.10 3.00 19.83
N LYS A 69 1.11 3.46 20.21
CA LYS A 69 1.47 4.86 20.38
C LYS A 69 1.44 5.67 19.08
N LYS A 70 1.87 5.11 17.94
CA LYS A 70 1.79 5.77 16.62
C LYS A 70 0.33 5.88 16.15
N PHE A 71 -0.48 4.85 16.39
CA PHE A 71 -1.93 4.88 16.10
C PHE A 71 -2.69 5.86 16.98
N SER A 72 -2.38 5.91 18.28
CA SER A 72 -2.96 6.91 19.18
C SER A 72 -2.61 8.33 18.75
N LYS A 73 -1.36 8.56 18.32
CA LYS A 73 -0.91 9.89 17.89
C LYS A 73 -1.55 10.32 16.57
N SER A 74 -1.71 9.42 15.60
CA SER A 74 -2.41 9.74 14.35
C SER A 74 -3.90 10.04 14.59
N LYS A 75 -4.56 9.27 15.47
CA LYS A 75 -5.95 9.50 15.86
C LYS A 75 -6.13 10.81 16.63
N GLN A 76 -5.23 11.15 17.56
CA GLN A 76 -5.25 12.43 18.28
C GLN A 76 -5.06 13.61 17.31
N ASN A 77 -4.10 13.52 16.39
CA ASN A 77 -3.87 14.58 15.40
C ASN A 77 -5.06 14.78 14.46
N PHE A 78 -5.74 13.70 14.06
CA PHE A 78 -6.97 13.78 13.28
C PHE A 78 -8.10 14.49 14.05
N LEU A 79 -8.29 14.14 15.33
CA LEU A 79 -9.30 14.74 16.20
C LEU A 79 -9.05 16.23 16.48
N ILE A 80 -7.78 16.63 16.64
CA ILE A 80 -7.40 18.04 16.81
C ILE A 80 -7.73 18.82 15.52
N LYS A 81 -7.34 18.29 14.36
CA LYS A 81 -7.61 18.91 13.07
C LYS A 81 -9.11 19.07 12.79
N ALA A 82 -9.93 18.08 13.18
CA ALA A 82 -11.38 18.16 13.05
C ALA A 82 -11.97 19.28 13.94
N LYS A 83 -11.51 19.38 15.20
CA LYS A 83 -11.93 20.47 16.10
C LYS A 83 -11.55 21.86 15.59
N ASP A 84 -10.33 22.02 15.07
CA ASP A 84 -9.88 23.30 14.51
C ASP A 84 -10.75 23.71 13.31
N TYR A 85 -11.12 22.75 12.45
CA TYR A 85 -11.99 23.01 11.30
C TYR A 85 -13.40 23.47 11.72
N ASP A 86 -13.98 22.82 12.73
CA ASP A 86 -15.29 23.18 13.27
C ASP A 86 -15.27 24.59 13.89
N ILE A 87 -14.23 24.92 14.66
CA ILE A 87 -14.06 26.24 15.27
C ILE A 87 -13.91 27.34 14.21
N ILE A 88 -13.09 27.12 13.18
CA ILE A 88 -12.90 28.07 12.08
C ILE A 88 -14.22 28.30 11.34
N THR A 89 -14.94 27.23 11.03
CA THR A 89 -16.23 27.28 10.33
C THR A 89 -17.28 28.05 11.14
N LEU A 90 -17.38 27.79 12.45
CA LEU A 90 -18.29 28.49 13.34
C LEU A 90 -17.95 29.98 13.47
N LYS A 91 -16.66 30.31 13.58
CA LYS A 91 -16.19 31.70 13.66
C LYS A 91 -16.54 32.48 12.39
N ASN A 92 -16.32 31.89 11.21
CA ASN A 92 -16.64 32.51 9.93
C ASN A 92 -18.16 32.73 9.76
N LYS A 93 -18.99 31.77 10.19
CA LYS A 93 -20.46 31.91 10.17
C LYS A 93 -20.93 33.07 11.06
N ASN A 94 -20.36 33.21 12.24
CA ASN A 94 -20.70 34.29 13.17
C ASN A 94 -20.22 35.65 12.66
N LEU A 95 -19.03 35.71 12.05
CA LEU A 95 -18.51 36.95 11.46
C LEU A 95 -19.40 37.44 10.31
N ASN A 96 -19.80 36.54 9.40
CA ASN A 96 -20.71 36.89 8.30
C ASN A 96 -22.08 37.34 8.80
N ARG A 97 -22.58 36.78 9.90
CA ARG A 97 -23.82 37.24 10.54
C ARG A 97 -23.70 38.65 11.09
N GLN A 98 -22.59 39.00 11.75
CA GLN A 98 -22.33 40.36 12.27
C GLN A 98 -22.16 41.38 11.14
N ILE A 99 -21.48 41.02 10.05
CA ILE A 99 -21.30 41.90 8.88
C ILE A 99 -22.64 42.23 8.21
N ASN A 100 -23.58 41.28 8.19
CA ASN A 100 -24.91 41.49 7.61
C ASN A 100 -25.86 42.27 8.54
N LEU A 101 -25.60 42.32 9.84
CA LEU A 101 -26.37 43.11 10.81
C LEU A 101 -25.92 44.58 10.88
N ASN A 102 -24.73 44.90 10.36
CA ASN A 102 -24.15 46.24 10.36
C ASN A 102 -24.29 46.95 8.99
N LYS A 103 -25.17 46.45 8.12
CA LYS A 103 -25.39 46.96 6.75
C LYS A 103 -26.73 47.69 6.54
N ASP A 104 -27.45 47.94 7.63
CA ASP A 104 -28.63 48.82 7.69
C ASP A 104 -28.27 50.10 8.46
#